data_AF-A0A962HKV2-F1
#
_entry.id   AF-A0A962HKV2-F1
#
_cell.length_a   1.000
_cell.length_b   1.000
_cell.length_c   1.000
_cell.angle_alpha   90.00
_cell.angle_beta   90.00
_cell.angle_gamma   90.00
#
_symmetry.space_group_name_H-M   'P 1'
#
loop_
_entity.id
_entity.type
_entity.pdbx_description
1 polymer ?
#
loop_
_entity_poly.entity_id
_entity_poly.type
_entity_poly.pdbx_seq_one_letter_code
_entity_poly.pdbx_strand_id
1 'polypeptide(L)'
;MKKTFFVHASHHREISPGKGSIIWLLSDEKGRPRKVNAITDIDPQGLISHIQAVYKREIPLVERLHYTAKGETFELDFNPYNQEQNYQPREVYDNLRRQEQVAHFSGHVTRMLWILGGVVLCWFVFSALIHVSHWLPKTAL
;
A
#
# COMPACT_ATOMS: atom_id res chain seq x y z
N MET A 1 10.59 -11.77 -5.34
CA MET A 1 10.15 -11.44 -3.97
C MET A 1 10.06 -12.78 -3.29
N LYS A 2 11.11 -13.15 -2.57
CA LYS A 2 11.16 -14.44 -1.88
C LYS A 2 10.57 -14.30 -0.49
N LYS A 3 9.76 -15.26 -0.08
CA LYS A 3 9.18 -15.33 1.26
C LYS A 3 9.30 -16.73 1.81
N THR A 4 9.50 -16.82 3.11
CA THR A 4 9.62 -18.09 3.82
C THR A 4 8.36 -18.29 4.66
N PHE A 5 7.80 -19.49 4.60
CA PHE A 5 6.60 -19.85 5.33
C PHE A 5 6.83 -21.11 6.16
N PHE A 6 6.24 -21.15 7.34
CA PHE A 6 6.15 -22.34 8.18
C PHE A 6 4.69 -22.80 8.25
N VAL A 7 4.44 -24.09 8.03
CA VAL A 7 3.09 -24.68 8.03
C VAL A 7 2.74 -25.21 9.42
N HIS A 8 1.80 -24.57 10.12
CA HIS A 8 1.34 -25.02 11.43
C HIS A 8 0.29 -26.12 11.34
N ALA A 9 -0.65 -25.99 10.41
CA ALA A 9 -1.75 -26.93 10.26
C ALA A 9 -2.42 -26.78 8.89
N SER A 10 -3.11 -27.83 8.46
CA SER A 10 -4.05 -27.82 7.35
C SER A 10 -5.36 -28.45 7.80
N HIS A 11 -6.47 -27.91 7.32
CA HIS A 11 -7.82 -28.41 7.58
C HIS A 11 -8.57 -28.51 6.27
N HIS A 12 -8.96 -29.72 5.89
CA HIS A 12 -9.82 -29.97 4.74
C HIS A 12 -11.24 -30.28 5.20
N ARG A 13 -12.21 -29.76 4.47
CA ARG A 13 -13.63 -29.96 4.75
C ARG A 13 -14.39 -30.05 3.43
N GLU A 14 -15.24 -31.05 3.28
CA GLU A 14 -16.22 -31.11 2.20
C GLU A 14 -17.31 -30.05 2.41
N ILE A 15 -17.63 -29.31 1.34
CA ILE A 15 -18.67 -28.26 1.34
C ILE A 15 -19.94 -28.78 0.68
N SER A 16 -19.80 -29.53 -0.41
CA SER A 16 -20.89 -30.17 -1.14
C SER A 16 -20.35 -31.41 -1.86
N PRO A 17 -21.21 -32.30 -2.39
CA PRO A 17 -20.76 -33.47 -3.13
C PRO A 17 -19.75 -33.10 -4.22
N GLY A 18 -18.54 -33.66 -4.15
CA GLY A 18 -17.45 -33.42 -5.10
C GLY A 18 -16.72 -32.08 -4.95
N LYS A 19 -17.03 -31.27 -3.93
CA LYS A 19 -16.37 -29.98 -3.66
C LYS A 19 -16.01 -29.84 -2.19
N GLY A 20 -14.79 -29.39 -1.92
CA GLY A 20 -14.29 -29.10 -0.60
C GLY A 20 -13.62 -27.74 -0.50
N SER A 21 -13.18 -27.43 0.71
CA SER A 21 -12.26 -26.35 0.99
C SER A 21 -11.14 -26.84 1.87
N ILE A 22 -9.95 -26.33 1.60
CA ILE A 22 -8.77 -26.54 2.41
C ILE A 22 -8.27 -25.20 2.93
N ILE A 23 -7.88 -25.20 4.19
CA ILE A 23 -7.36 -24.05 4.91
C ILE A 23 -5.99 -24.42 5.45
N TRP A 24 -4.98 -23.62 5.13
CA TRP A 24 -3.66 -23.70 5.75
C TRP A 24 -3.46 -22.56 6.74
N LEU A 25 -2.90 -22.90 7.90
CA LEU A 25 -2.46 -21.97 8.92
C LEU A 25 -0.93 -21.91 8.88
N LEU A 26 -0.40 -20.74 8.56
CA LEU A 26 1.01 -20.50 8.29
C LEU A 26 1.56 -19.39 9.19
N SER A 27 2.87 -19.30 9.31
CA SER A 27 3.57 -18.08 9.70
C SER A 27 4.59 -17.67 8.64
N ASP A 28 4.81 -16.36 8.50
CA ASP A 28 5.87 -15.83 7.63
C ASP A 28 7.23 -15.78 8.33
N GLU A 29 8.25 -15.28 7.64
CA GLU A 29 9.61 -15.15 8.16
C GLU A 29 9.73 -14.27 9.42
N LYS A 30 8.71 -13.46 9.72
CA LYS A 30 8.64 -12.60 10.92
C LYS A 30 7.75 -13.22 12.00
N GLY A 31 7.32 -14.46 11.83
CA GLY A 31 6.41 -15.15 12.74
C GLY A 31 4.97 -14.64 12.67
N ARG A 32 4.60 -13.85 11.64
CA ARG A 32 3.24 -13.29 11.54
C ARG A 32 2.29 -14.39 11.06
N PRO A 33 1.18 -14.64 11.76
CA PRO A 33 0.24 -15.67 11.35
C PRO A 33 -0.44 -15.28 10.05
N ARG A 34 -0.63 -16.27 9.18
CA ARG A 34 -1.31 -16.13 7.89
C ARG A 34 -2.24 -17.32 7.67
N LYS A 35 -3.44 -17.01 7.17
CA LYS A 35 -4.42 -18.01 6.74
C LYS A 35 -4.51 -18.00 5.22
N VAL A 36 -4.41 -19.17 4.60
CA VAL A 36 -4.54 -19.35 3.14
C VAL A 36 -5.68 -20.33 2.89
N ASN A 37 -6.59 -19.99 1.99
CA ASN A 37 -7.74 -20.82 1.66
C ASN A 37 -7.72 -21.20 0.18
N ALA A 38 -8.10 -22.44 -0.10
CA ALA A 38 -8.38 -22.92 -1.44
C ALA A 38 -9.69 -23.71 -1.47
N ILE A 39 -10.25 -23.80 -2.66
CA ILE A 39 -11.37 -24.68 -3.00
C ILE A 39 -10.75 -25.94 -3.62
N THR A 40 -11.30 -27.10 -3.30
CA THR A 40 -10.83 -28.38 -3.81
C THR A 40 -11.94 -29.11 -4.54
N ASP A 41 -11.61 -29.83 -5.60
CA ASP A 41 -12.53 -30.79 -6.21
C ASP A 41 -12.19 -32.17 -5.67
N ILE A 42 -13.22 -32.89 -5.24
CA ILE A 42 -13.10 -34.20 -4.60
C ILE A 42 -13.61 -35.24 -5.59
N ASP A 43 -12.83 -36.28 -5.84
CA ASP A 43 -13.22 -37.39 -6.69
C ASP A 43 -14.21 -38.35 -5.99
N PRO A 44 -14.82 -39.31 -6.71
CA PRO A 44 -15.72 -40.29 -6.11
C PRO A 44 -15.06 -41.18 -5.03
N GLN A 45 -13.74 -41.23 -4.97
CA GLN A 45 -12.96 -41.96 -3.97
C GLN A 45 -12.67 -41.12 -2.71
N GLY A 46 -13.08 -39.86 -2.69
CA GLY A 46 -12.87 -38.94 -1.56
C GLY A 46 -11.49 -38.26 -1.58
N LEU A 47 -10.73 -38.34 -2.67
CA LEU A 47 -9.42 -37.73 -2.82
C LEU A 47 -9.52 -36.36 -3.51
N ILE A 48 -8.58 -35.48 -3.19
CA ILE A 48 -8.48 -34.17 -3.83
C ILE A 48 -7.91 -34.35 -5.25
N SER A 49 -8.74 -34.10 -6.26
CA SER A 49 -8.37 -34.17 -7.68
C SER A 49 -7.88 -32.83 -8.23
N HIS A 50 -8.38 -31.72 -7.70
CA HIS A 50 -8.00 -30.38 -8.11
C HIS A 50 -8.02 -29.40 -6.94
N ILE A 51 -7.16 -28.37 -6.98
CA ILE A 51 -7.09 -27.31 -5.97
C ILE A 51 -7.03 -25.96 -6.68
N GLN A 52 -7.88 -25.04 -6.25
CA GLN A 52 -7.95 -23.68 -6.77
C GLN A 52 -7.83 -22.66 -5.63
N ALA A 53 -6.85 -21.76 -5.74
CA ALA A 53 -6.70 -20.66 -4.79
C ALA A 53 -7.91 -19.71 -4.85
N VAL A 54 -8.40 -19.26 -3.68
CA VAL A 54 -9.49 -18.27 -3.61
C VAL A 54 -9.04 -16.91 -4.16
N TYR A 55 -7.78 -16.54 -3.92
CA TYR A 55 -7.19 -15.30 -4.42
C TYR A 55 -6.12 -15.61 -5.47
N LYS A 56 -6.20 -14.99 -6.65
CA LYS A 56 -5.24 -15.20 -7.74
C LYS A 56 -3.78 -15.04 -7.30
N ARG A 57 -3.47 -13.98 -6.55
CA ARG A 57 -2.12 -13.72 -6.00
C ARG A 57 -1.57 -14.82 -5.07
N GLU A 58 -2.42 -15.73 -4.61
CA GLU A 58 -2.05 -16.85 -3.74
C GLU A 58 -1.90 -18.17 -4.50
N ILE A 59 -2.13 -18.20 -5.82
CA ILE A 59 -1.92 -19.38 -6.67
C ILE A 59 -0.55 -20.04 -6.43
N PRO A 60 0.60 -19.35 -6.58
CA PRO A 60 1.90 -19.99 -6.39
C PRO A 60 2.11 -20.51 -4.96
N LEU A 61 1.45 -19.89 -3.98
CA LEU A 61 1.49 -20.33 -2.59
C LEU A 61 0.65 -21.58 -2.38
N VAL A 62 -0.57 -21.63 -2.92
CA VAL A 62 -1.46 -22.79 -2.84
C VAL A 62 -0.89 -24.00 -3.57
N GLU A 63 -0.31 -23.80 -4.75
CA GLU A 63 0.37 -24.86 -5.50
C GLU A 63 1.51 -25.46 -4.69
N ARG A 64 2.31 -24.63 -4.01
CA ARG A 64 3.38 -25.13 -3.15
C ARG A 64 2.85 -25.84 -1.91
N LEU A 65 1.81 -25.30 -1.27
CA LEU A 65 1.21 -25.86 -0.07
C LEU A 65 0.55 -27.22 -0.29
N HIS A 66 0.09 -27.50 -1.51
CA HIS A 66 -0.47 -28.80 -1.84
C HIS A 66 0.50 -29.95 -1.56
N TYR A 67 1.81 -29.72 -1.77
CA TYR A 67 2.87 -30.70 -1.59
C TYR A 67 3.63 -30.57 -0.26
N THR A 68 3.22 -29.65 0.61
CA THR A 68 3.94 -29.33 1.84
C THR A 68 3.20 -29.92 3.04
N ALA A 69 3.92 -30.66 3.88
CA ALA A 69 3.36 -31.26 5.08
C ALA A 69 3.30 -30.27 6.26
N LYS A 70 2.48 -30.61 7.27
CA LYS A 70 2.46 -29.89 8.54
C LYS A 70 3.84 -29.96 9.22
N GLY A 71 4.30 -28.84 9.75
CA GLY A 71 5.58 -28.72 10.45
C GLY A 71 6.76 -28.40 9.54
N GLU A 72 6.53 -28.27 8.23
CA GLU A 72 7.58 -27.93 7.28
C GLU A 72 7.73 -26.42 7.07
N THR A 73 8.97 -26.03 6.78
CA THR A 73 9.32 -24.68 6.32
C THR A 73 9.66 -24.75 4.84
N PHE A 74 9.16 -23.79 4.06
CA PHE A 74 9.54 -23.66 2.65
C PHE A 74 9.73 -22.20 2.25
N GLU A 75 10.55 -21.98 1.23
CA GLU A 75 10.73 -20.70 0.58
C GLU A 75 9.99 -20.70 -0.76
N LEU A 76 9.40 -19.56 -1.11
CA LEU A 76 8.69 -19.37 -2.36
C LEU A 76 9.09 -18.03 -2.99
N ASP A 77 9.50 -18.06 -4.26
CA ASP A 77 9.72 -16.85 -5.05
C ASP A 77 8.47 -16.49 -5.85
N PHE A 78 7.88 -15.34 -5.56
CA PHE A 78 6.74 -14.81 -6.28
C PHE A 78 7.13 -14.06 -7.57
N ASN A 79 8.42 -13.87 -7.85
CA ASN A 79 8.87 -13.12 -9.04
C ASN A 79 8.32 -13.64 -10.36
N PRO A 80 8.39 -14.96 -10.68
CA PRO A 80 7.92 -15.46 -11.98
C PRO A 80 6.43 -15.19 -12.17
N TYR A 81 5.63 -15.53 -11.15
CA TYR A 81 4.19 -15.29 -11.16
C TYR A 81 3.83 -13.81 -11.28
N ASN A 82 4.55 -12.93 -10.57
CA ASN A 82 4.31 -11.49 -10.64
C ASN A 82 4.63 -10.92 -12.03
N GLN A 83 5.68 -11.41 -12.69
CA GLN A 83 6.04 -11.00 -14.05
C GLN A 83 4.97 -11.42 -15.06
N GLU A 84 4.52 -12.68 -15.00
CA GLU A 84 3.47 -13.19 -15.88
C GLU A 84 2.14 -12.44 -15.73
N GLN A 85 1.76 -12.12 -14.48
CA GLN A 85 0.51 -11.43 -14.19
C GLN A 85 0.61 -9.90 -14.26
N ASN A 86 1.77 -9.35 -14.68
CA ASN A 86 2.06 -7.92 -14.70
C ASN A 86 1.79 -7.23 -13.34
N TYR A 87 2.01 -7.94 -12.23
CA TYR A 87 1.92 -7.37 -10.89
C TYR A 87 3.12 -6.45 -10.65
N GLN A 88 2.92 -5.17 -10.90
CA GLN A 88 3.88 -4.14 -10.53
C GLN A 88 3.92 -3.99 -9.00
N PRO A 89 5.10 -3.78 -8.40
CA PRO A 89 5.20 -3.35 -7.02
C PRO A 89 4.29 -2.14 -6.79
N ARG A 90 3.39 -2.19 -5.83
CA ARG A 90 2.55 -1.06 -5.47
C ARG A 90 3.43 0.02 -4.83
N GLU A 91 3.81 1.04 -5.60
CA GLU A 91 4.47 2.27 -5.10
C GLU A 91 3.49 3.16 -4.31
N VAL A 92 2.65 2.58 -3.45
CA VAL A 92 1.66 3.35 -2.68
C VAL A 92 2.37 4.25 -1.67
N TYR A 93 3.46 3.76 -1.07
CA TYR A 93 4.22 4.52 -0.09
C TYR A 93 5.01 5.68 -0.68
N ASP A 94 5.61 5.50 -1.87
CA ASP A 94 6.40 6.58 -2.48
C ASP A 94 5.50 7.71 -3.00
N ASN A 95 4.32 7.37 -3.52
CA ASN A 95 3.33 8.35 -3.94
C ASN A 95 2.72 9.12 -2.75
N LEU A 96 2.40 8.43 -1.64
CA LEU A 96 1.95 9.09 -0.41
C LEU A 96 3.03 10.00 0.18
N ARG A 97 4.28 9.52 0.25
CA ARG A 97 5.41 10.31 0.75
C ARG A 97 5.66 11.57 -0.09
N ARG A 98 5.58 11.47 -1.43
CA ARG A 98 5.67 12.65 -2.31
C ARG A 98 4.52 13.61 -2.07
N GLN A 99 3.28 13.13 -1.94
CA GLN A 99 2.11 13.98 -1.68
C GLN A 99 2.22 14.71 -0.34
N GLU A 100 2.66 14.04 0.72
CA GLU A 100 2.88 14.67 2.04
C GLU A 100 3.97 15.74 1.99
N GLN A 101 5.07 15.47 1.29
CA GLN A 101 6.16 16.43 1.11
C GLN A 101 5.72 17.68 0.32
N VAL A 102 4.95 17.50 -0.75
CA VAL A 102 4.42 18.61 -1.55
C VAL A 102 3.39 19.43 -0.76
N ALA A 103 2.53 18.77 0.02
CA ALA A 103 1.54 19.44 0.86
C ALA A 103 2.22 20.34 1.92
N HIS A 104 3.23 19.80 2.62
CA HIS A 104 3.98 20.54 3.64
C HIS A 104 4.80 21.71 3.05
N PHE A 105 5.31 21.57 1.83
CA PHE A 105 6.02 22.64 1.14
C PHE A 105 5.08 23.76 0.66
N SER A 106 3.91 23.41 0.10
CA SER A 106 2.96 24.41 -0.42
C SER A 106 2.42 25.35 0.66
N GLY A 107 2.20 24.85 1.88
CA GLY A 107 1.74 25.66 3.01
C GLY A 107 2.76 26.73 3.42
N HIS A 108 4.05 26.38 3.42
CA HIS A 108 5.12 27.33 3.74
C HIS A 108 5.32 28.38 2.65
N VAL A 109 5.32 27.98 1.38
CA VAL A 109 5.49 28.91 0.25
C VAL A 109 4.33 29.91 0.18
N THR A 110 3.09 29.45 0.34
CA THR A 110 1.91 30.32 0.30
C THR A 110 1.95 31.36 1.43
N ARG A 111 2.34 30.93 2.63
CA ARG A 111 2.49 31.83 3.78
C ARG A 111 3.60 32.87 3.57
N MET A 112 4.74 32.46 3.00
CA MET A 112 5.82 33.39 2.66
C MET A 112 5.40 34.41 1.60
N LEU A 113 4.67 33.98 0.56
CA LEU A 113 4.15 34.88 -0.47
C LEU A 113 3.18 35.93 0.08
N TRP A 114 2.29 35.54 1.00
CA TRP A 114 1.38 36.48 1.67
C TRP A 114 2.13 37.51 2.53
N ILE A 115 3.14 37.06 3.29
CA ILE A 115 3.96 37.97 4.09
C ILE A 115 4.71 38.95 3.18
N LEU A 116 5.36 38.45 2.13
CA LEU A 116 6.12 39.28 1.20
C LEU A 116 5.21 40.29 0.49
N GLY A 117 4.04 39.85 0.01
CA GLY A 117 3.03 40.71 -0.61
C GLY A 117 2.51 41.79 0.34
N GLY A 118 2.26 41.45 1.60
CA GLY A 118 1.85 42.41 2.63
C GLY A 118 2.93 43.47 2.91
N VAL A 119 4.20 43.07 3.01
CA VAL A 119 5.32 44.01 3.20
C VAL A 119 5.45 44.97 2.03
N VAL A 120 5.37 44.48 0.79
CA VAL A 120 5.43 45.32 -0.41
C VAL A 120 4.26 46.29 -0.47
N LEU A 121 3.05 45.84 -0.13
CA LEU A 121 1.87 46.71 -0.10
C LEU A 121 2.01 47.82 0.96
N CYS A 122 2.43 47.48 2.18
CA CYS A 122 2.68 48.46 3.23
C CYS A 122 3.76 49.48 2.83
N TRP A 123 4.82 49.03 2.16
CA TRP A 123 5.86 49.90 1.63
C TRP A 123 5.32 50.86 0.56
N PHE A 124 4.47 50.37 -0.34
CA PHE A 124 3.81 51.21 -1.35
C PHE A 124 2.88 52.26 -0.72
N VAL A 125 2.07 51.88 0.26
CA VAL A 125 1.18 52.82 0.97
C VAL A 125 1.99 53.88 1.72
N PHE A 126 3.06 53.48 2.41
CA PHE A 126 3.92 54.40 3.14
C PHE A 126 4.63 55.40 2.21
N SER A 127 5.18 54.93 1.08
CA SER A 127 5.84 55.81 0.11
C SER A 127 4.86 56.80 -0.54
N ALA A 128 3.63 56.35 -0.84
CA ALA A 128 2.57 57.23 -1.32
C ALA A 128 2.17 58.29 -0.29
N LEU A 129 2.04 57.92 0.99
CA LEU A 129 1.72 58.86 2.07
C LEU A 129 2.81 59.91 2.30
N ILE A 130 4.09 59.54 2.23
CA ILE A 130 5.21 60.49 2.28
C ILE A 130 5.15 61.46 1.10
N HIS A 131 4.85 60.96 -0.10
CA HIS A 131 4.80 61.81 -1.28
C HIS A 131 3.64 62.81 -1.22
N VAL A 132 2.49 62.41 -0.64
CA VAL A 132 1.33 63.30 -0.41
C VAL A 132 1.62 64.33 0.69
N SER A 133 2.27 63.93 1.78
CA SER A 133 2.60 64.85 2.88
C SER A 133 3.60 65.94 2.45
N HIS A 134 4.48 65.63 1.50
CA HIS A 134 5.41 66.60 0.92
C HIS A 134 4.75 67.63 -0.02
N TRP A 135 3.51 67.36 -0.47
CA TRP A 135 2.71 68.23 -1.33
C TRP A 135 1.65 69.05 -0.57
N LEU A 136 1.45 68.79 0.72
CA LEU A 136 0.58 69.61 1.56
C LEU A 136 1.28 70.94 1.86
N PRO A 137 0.71 72.10 1.45
CA PRO A 137 1.30 73.39 1.79
C PRO A 137 1.33 73.53 3.31
N LYS A 138 2.51 73.87 3.85
CA LYS A 138 2.65 74.32 5.23
C LYS A 138 1.83 75.61 5.38
N THR A 139 0.56 75.49 5.75
CA THR A 139 -0.22 76.65 6.16
C THR A 139 0.39 77.16 7.45
N ALA A 140 1.00 78.33 7.32
CA ALA A 140 1.68 79.07 8.36
C ALA A 140 0.79 79.30 9.60
N LEU A 141 1.38 79.09 10.77
CA LEU A 141 1.04 79.72 12.04
C LEU A 141 2.35 80.01 12.76
#